data_AF-A0AAU3NEK4-F1
#
_entry.id   AF-A0AAU3NEK4-F1
#
_cell.length_a   1.000
_cell.length_b   1.000
_cell.length_c   1.000
_cell.angle_alpha   90.00
_cell.angle_beta   90.00
_cell.angle_gamma   90.00
#
_symmetry.space_group_name_H-M   'P 1'
#
loop_
_entity.id
_entity.type
_entity.pdbx_description
1 polymer ?
#
loop_
_entity_poly.entity_id
_entity_poly.type
_entity_poly.pdbx_seq_one_letter_code
_entity_poly.pdbx_strand_id
1 'polypeptide(L)'
;MDSDRCAEMLVRMPGGELRRYAGKCGAPYTPASSHTSLGTGWNAYNVLTAPGDLTGDGRVDLLARKASTGDVYLFANDGAGKLKAGVKIRSAWTGYTKIVGAGDLNGDGFGDVLARDKAGTLWRYNGTGTGLLKERVKVFSGWGGSYNSVVGVGDITGDGKNDLVVRDTSGNLYRQDGKGNGSFGSRVKIGSGWQGYRGLF
;
A
#
# COMPACT_ATOMS: atom_id res chain seq x y z
N MET A 1 4.81 8.83 10.84
CA MET A 1 6.20 8.35 10.95
C MET A 1 6.99 9.09 12.02
N ASP A 2 6.67 10.35 12.33
CA ASP A 2 7.11 10.99 13.57
C ASP A 2 5.90 11.30 14.48
N SER A 3 6.11 12.10 15.54
CA SER A 3 5.13 12.37 16.57
C SER A 3 4.00 13.33 16.14
N ASP A 4 4.07 13.93 14.96
CA ASP A 4 3.10 14.95 14.53
C ASP A 4 1.75 14.37 14.05
N ARG A 5 1.70 13.05 13.80
CA ARG A 5 0.53 12.31 13.27
C ARG A 5 -0.02 12.84 11.94
N CYS A 6 0.72 13.68 11.24
CA CYS A 6 0.40 14.07 9.88
C CYS A 6 0.81 12.92 8.95
N ALA A 7 0.07 12.75 7.84
CA ALA A 7 0.49 11.82 6.81
C ALA A 7 1.91 12.18 6.34
N GLU A 8 2.67 11.19 5.88
CA GLU A 8 3.98 11.41 5.26
C GLU A 8 4.04 10.87 3.86
N MET A 9 4.86 11.53 3.04
CA MET A 9 5.13 11.08 1.69
C MET A 9 6.50 10.43 1.62
N LEU A 10 6.53 9.15 1.24
CA LEU A 10 7.77 8.45 0.90
C LEU A 10 7.96 8.47 -0.62
N VAL A 11 9.10 8.97 -1.08
CA VAL A 11 9.42 9.06 -2.52
C VAL A 11 10.70 8.31 -2.79
N ARG A 12 10.64 7.33 -3.70
CA ARG A 12 11.84 6.70 -4.25
C ARG A 12 12.35 7.50 -5.44
N MET A 13 13.56 8.01 -5.31
CA MET A 13 14.27 8.75 -6.35
C MET A 13 14.84 7.79 -7.41
N PRO A 14 15.09 8.26 -8.65
CA PRO A 14 15.68 7.43 -9.71
C PRO A 14 17.00 6.76 -9.32
N GLY A 15 17.83 7.42 -8.50
CA GLY A 15 19.09 6.87 -7.98
C GLY A 15 18.92 5.79 -6.90
N GLY A 16 17.69 5.43 -6.52
CA GLY A 16 17.42 4.40 -5.52
C GLY A 16 17.51 4.88 -4.07
N GLU A 17 17.60 6.19 -3.86
CA GLU A 17 17.38 6.79 -2.56
C GLU A 17 15.88 6.80 -2.24
N LEU A 18 15.49 6.39 -1.04
CA LEU A 18 14.15 6.62 -0.51
C LEU A 18 14.18 7.83 0.41
N ARG A 19 13.26 8.77 0.20
CA ARG A 19 13.15 10.00 0.98
C ARG A 19 11.82 10.04 1.70
N ARG A 20 11.84 10.44 2.98
CA ARG A 20 10.67 10.84 3.74
C ARG A 20 10.51 12.36 3.61
N TYR A 21 9.39 12.81 3.09
CA TYR A 21 8.96 14.20 3.20
C TYR A 21 8.04 14.30 4.43
N ALA A 22 8.49 15.06 5.44
CA ALA A 22 7.72 15.23 6.67
C ALA A 22 6.41 15.97 6.35
N GLY A 23 5.31 15.43 6.86
CA GLY A 23 3.99 16.03 6.71
C GLY A 23 3.90 17.38 7.41
N LYS A 24 2.98 18.20 6.92
CA LYS A 24 2.36 19.26 7.72
C LYS A 24 0.88 19.11 7.50
N CYS A 25 0.14 18.88 8.57
CA CYS A 25 -1.29 18.61 8.49
C CYS A 25 -2.00 19.75 7.74
N GLY A 26 -2.78 19.39 6.71
CA GLY A 26 -3.49 20.36 5.87
C GLY A 26 -2.63 21.12 4.85
N ALA A 27 -1.33 20.83 4.73
CA ALA A 27 -0.46 21.47 3.75
C ALA A 27 -0.01 20.49 2.63
N PRO A 28 0.08 20.96 1.38
CA PRO A 28 0.54 20.12 0.28
C PRO A 28 2.06 19.87 0.34
N TYR A 29 2.49 18.74 -0.21
CA TYR A 29 3.90 18.51 -0.51
C TYR A 29 4.30 19.22 -1.80
N THR A 30 5.51 19.77 -1.81
CA THR A 30 6.14 20.30 -3.02
C THR A 30 7.52 19.66 -3.21
N PRO A 31 8.10 19.74 -4.43
CA PRO A 31 9.47 19.27 -4.64
C PRO A 31 10.51 19.94 -3.72
N ALA A 32 10.22 21.13 -3.19
CA ALA A 32 11.09 21.87 -2.26
C ALA A 32 10.82 21.54 -0.77
N SER A 33 9.81 20.72 -0.46
CA SER A 33 9.54 20.31 0.92
C SER A 33 10.77 19.64 1.54
N SER A 34 11.03 19.95 2.82
CA SER A 34 12.13 19.34 3.57
C SER A 34 11.96 17.83 3.63
N HIS A 35 13.08 17.11 3.45
CA HIS A 35 13.07 15.65 3.42
C HIS A 35 14.24 15.08 4.20
N THR A 36 14.05 13.84 4.65
CA THR A 36 15.06 13.02 5.31
C THR A 36 15.32 11.80 4.45
N SER A 37 16.60 11.47 4.22
CA SER A 37 16.97 10.22 3.57
C SER A 37 16.64 9.02 4.46
N LEU A 38 16.01 8.00 3.88
CA LEU A 38 15.75 6.69 4.47
C LEU A 38 16.71 5.62 3.92
N GLY A 39 17.81 6.05 3.27
CA GLY A 39 18.84 5.20 2.73
C GLY A 39 18.77 5.00 1.22
N THR A 40 19.74 4.28 0.69
CA THR A 40 19.93 3.99 -0.74
C THR A 40 19.67 2.51 -1.06
N GLY A 41 19.71 2.14 -2.35
CA GLY A 41 19.50 0.75 -2.78
C GLY A 41 18.03 0.33 -2.94
N TRP A 42 17.08 1.24 -2.76
CA TRP A 42 15.64 0.97 -2.87
C TRP A 42 15.16 0.61 -4.29
N ASN A 43 16.03 0.77 -5.29
CA ASN A 43 15.81 0.24 -6.64
C ASN A 43 15.84 -1.30 -6.69
N ALA A 44 16.36 -1.96 -5.65
CA ALA A 44 16.28 -3.42 -5.51
C ALA A 44 14.85 -3.93 -5.30
N TYR A 45 13.91 -3.06 -4.91
CA TYR A 45 12.50 -3.41 -4.68
C TYR A 45 11.65 -2.95 -5.86
N ASN A 46 10.76 -3.79 -6.39
CA ASN A 46 9.84 -3.38 -7.47
C ASN A 46 8.44 -3.02 -6.96
N VAL A 47 8.17 -3.22 -5.67
CA VAL A 47 6.97 -2.75 -4.98
C VAL A 47 7.38 -2.10 -3.68
N LEU A 48 6.75 -0.95 -3.39
CA LEU A 48 6.74 -0.26 -2.10
C LEU A 48 5.29 0.10 -1.81
N THR A 49 4.75 -0.30 -0.66
CA THR A 49 3.37 -0.01 -0.29
C THR A 49 3.21 0.03 1.22
N ALA A 50 2.26 0.82 1.71
CA ALA A 50 1.95 0.99 3.12
C ALA A 50 0.70 0.17 3.48
N PRO A 51 0.82 -0.98 4.16
CA PRO A 51 -0.33 -1.78 4.57
C PRO A 51 -1.14 -1.19 5.73
N GLY A 52 -0.59 -0.23 6.46
CA GLY A 52 -1.08 0.18 7.77
C GLY A 52 -0.11 -0.27 8.86
N ASP A 53 -0.60 -0.41 10.08
CA ASP A 53 0.19 -0.92 11.21
C ASP A 53 0.22 -2.45 11.18
N LEU A 54 1.32 -3.04 10.73
CA LEU A 54 1.50 -4.49 10.75
C LEU A 54 2.11 -4.98 12.06
N THR A 55 2.78 -4.09 12.81
CA THR A 55 3.52 -4.44 14.03
C THR A 55 2.74 -4.25 15.33
N GLY A 56 1.55 -3.66 15.26
CA GLY A 56 0.70 -3.37 16.41
C GLY A 56 1.22 -2.24 17.30
N ASP A 57 2.14 -1.41 16.79
CA ASP A 57 2.77 -0.33 17.55
C ASP A 57 2.10 1.05 17.35
N GLY A 58 1.00 1.07 16.61
CA GLY A 58 0.20 2.24 16.27
C GLY A 58 0.76 3.07 15.13
N ARG A 59 1.76 2.58 14.38
CA ARG A 59 2.40 3.32 13.28
C ARG A 59 2.27 2.58 11.96
N VAL A 60 2.10 3.34 10.88
CA VAL A 60 2.10 2.77 9.53
C VAL A 60 3.50 2.29 9.15
N ASP A 61 3.58 1.04 8.72
CA ASP A 61 4.81 0.39 8.27
C ASP A 61 4.97 0.43 6.74
N LEU A 62 6.16 0.06 6.25
CA LEU A 62 6.45 -0.07 4.83
C LEU A 62 6.66 -1.54 4.44
N LEU A 63 5.91 -2.02 3.45
CA LEU A 63 6.10 -3.32 2.83
C LEU A 63 6.81 -3.15 1.48
N ALA A 64 7.83 -3.97 1.23
CA ALA A 64 8.58 -3.94 -0.02
C ALA A 64 8.79 -5.34 -0.60
N ARG A 65 8.65 -5.48 -1.93
CA ARG A 65 8.99 -6.73 -2.63
C ARG A 65 10.31 -6.57 -3.38
N LYS A 66 11.28 -7.43 -3.08
CA LYS A 66 12.57 -7.47 -3.76
C LYS A 66 12.38 -7.97 -5.19
N ALA A 67 12.88 -7.22 -6.17
CA ALA A 67 12.63 -7.46 -7.59
C ALA A 67 13.23 -8.79 -8.07
N SER A 68 14.43 -9.14 -7.61
CA SER A 68 15.17 -10.30 -8.12
C SER A 68 14.67 -11.65 -7.59
N THR A 69 14.11 -11.69 -6.37
CA THR A 69 13.70 -12.95 -5.73
C THR A 69 12.18 -13.03 -5.51
N GLY A 70 11.49 -11.90 -5.53
CA GLY A 70 10.09 -11.82 -5.10
C GLY A 70 9.92 -11.95 -3.58
N ASP A 71 10.99 -11.96 -2.78
CA ASP A 71 10.87 -11.93 -1.32
C ASP A 71 10.22 -10.62 -0.85
N VAL A 72 9.41 -10.71 0.19
CA VAL A 72 8.71 -9.56 0.77
C VAL A 72 9.30 -9.24 2.13
N TYR A 73 9.62 -7.97 2.32
CA TYR A 73 10.21 -7.42 3.52
C TYR A 73 9.27 -6.41 4.16
N LEU A 74 9.20 -6.46 5.49
CA LEU A 74 8.60 -5.43 6.32
C LEU A 74 9.71 -4.51 6.83
N PHE A 75 9.52 -3.21 6.64
CA PHE A 75 10.32 -2.15 7.23
C PHE A 75 9.43 -1.42 8.22
N ALA A 76 9.57 -1.77 9.49
CA ALA A 76 8.75 -1.19 10.53
C ALA A 76 9.12 0.28 10.77
N ASN A 77 8.12 1.09 11.11
CA ASN A 77 8.34 2.47 11.53
C ASN A 77 9.11 2.51 12.86
N ASP A 78 10.08 3.40 13.00
CA ASP A 78 10.79 3.56 14.28
C ASP A 78 10.20 4.65 15.19
N GLY A 79 9.24 5.42 14.69
CA GLY A 79 8.62 6.53 15.41
C GLY A 79 9.52 7.76 15.57
N ALA A 80 10.73 7.74 15.02
CA ALA A 80 11.71 8.82 15.01
C ALA A 80 11.95 9.34 13.58
N GLY A 81 11.00 9.12 12.67
CA GLY A 81 11.08 9.56 11.29
C GLY A 81 11.97 8.70 10.39
N LYS A 82 12.34 7.49 10.80
CA LYS A 82 13.09 6.51 9.99
C LYS A 82 12.36 5.16 9.93
N LEU A 83 13.00 4.21 9.25
CA LEU A 83 12.58 2.82 9.15
C LEU A 83 13.59 1.93 9.87
N LYS A 84 13.10 0.90 10.57
CA LYS A 84 13.93 -0.18 11.10
C LYS A 84 14.51 -1.03 9.96
N ALA A 85 15.50 -1.86 10.29
CA ALA A 85 16.05 -2.82 9.35
C ALA A 85 14.96 -3.75 8.80
N GLY A 86 15.03 -4.05 7.50
CA GLY A 86 14.02 -4.87 6.82
C GLY A 86 14.03 -6.31 7.28
N VAL A 87 12.88 -6.83 7.67
CA VAL A 87 12.66 -8.23 8.05
C VAL A 87 11.95 -8.95 6.91
N LYS A 88 12.50 -10.08 6.44
CA LYS A 88 11.83 -10.91 5.42
C LYS A 88 10.63 -11.62 6.06
N ILE A 89 9.42 -11.39 5.55
CA ILE A 89 8.18 -11.96 6.10
C ILE A 89 7.51 -12.99 5.18
N ARG A 90 7.87 -12.97 3.89
CA ARG A 90 7.42 -13.94 2.87
C ARG A 90 8.49 -14.15 1.82
N SER A 91 8.43 -15.31 1.17
CA SER A 91 9.32 -15.66 0.08
C SER A 91 8.60 -15.89 -1.25
N ALA A 92 9.32 -15.61 -2.34
CA ALA A 92 8.93 -15.95 -3.71
C ALA A 92 7.53 -15.50 -4.14
N TRP A 93 7.13 -14.25 -3.83
CA TRP A 93 5.89 -13.63 -4.33
C TRP A 93 6.00 -13.20 -5.81
N THR A 94 6.63 -14.03 -6.66
CA THR A 94 6.80 -13.82 -8.11
C THR A 94 5.53 -14.12 -8.91
N GLY A 95 4.58 -14.83 -8.31
CA GLY A 95 3.25 -15.11 -8.88
C GLY A 95 2.26 -13.94 -8.82
N TYR A 96 2.59 -12.87 -8.08
CA TYR A 96 1.72 -11.72 -7.88
C TYR A 96 2.07 -10.55 -8.80
N THR A 97 1.09 -10.11 -9.59
CA THR A 97 1.21 -8.98 -10.53
C THR A 97 0.97 -7.62 -9.87
N LYS A 98 0.22 -7.60 -8.76
CA LYS A 98 0.01 -6.41 -7.92
C LYS A 98 0.07 -6.81 -6.46
N ILE A 99 0.65 -5.94 -5.63
CA ILE A 99 0.65 -6.03 -4.18
C ILE A 99 0.36 -4.63 -3.67
N VAL A 100 -0.64 -4.50 -2.82
CA VAL A 100 -1.16 -3.21 -2.34
C VAL A 100 -1.45 -3.34 -0.85
N GLY A 101 -0.89 -2.45 -0.06
CA GLY A 101 -1.32 -2.21 1.30
C GLY A 101 -2.66 -1.50 1.29
N ALA A 102 -3.60 -2.00 2.10
CA ALA A 102 -5.01 -1.61 1.99
C ALA A 102 -5.61 -1.07 3.30
N GLY A 103 -4.78 -0.86 4.33
CA GLY A 103 -5.25 -0.55 5.68
C GLY A 103 -5.88 -1.77 6.34
N ASP A 104 -6.53 -1.56 7.48
CA ASP A 104 -7.33 -2.58 8.17
C ASP A 104 -8.64 -2.85 7.41
N LEU A 105 -8.73 -3.99 6.72
CA LEU A 105 -9.90 -4.33 5.92
C LEU A 105 -10.94 -5.12 6.72
N ASN A 106 -10.57 -5.70 7.85
CA ASN A 106 -11.41 -6.61 8.65
C ASN A 106 -11.72 -6.12 10.07
N GLY A 107 -11.33 -4.89 10.41
CA GLY A 107 -11.61 -4.25 11.69
C GLY A 107 -10.84 -4.85 12.86
N ASP A 108 -9.71 -5.53 12.62
CA ASP A 108 -8.90 -6.13 13.70
C ASP A 108 -7.81 -5.20 14.25
N GLY A 109 -7.73 -3.97 13.73
CA GLY A 109 -6.80 -2.94 14.14
C GLY A 109 -5.45 -3.00 13.43
N PHE A 110 -5.22 -3.98 12.56
CA PHE A 110 -3.93 -4.16 11.88
C PHE A 110 -4.02 -3.98 10.37
N GLY A 111 -2.92 -3.55 9.78
CA GLY A 111 -2.83 -3.34 8.34
C GLY A 111 -2.90 -4.65 7.54
N ASP A 112 -3.65 -4.63 6.44
CA ASP A 112 -3.82 -5.76 5.54
C ASP A 112 -3.17 -5.52 4.17
N VAL A 113 -2.90 -6.62 3.48
CA VAL A 113 -2.32 -6.62 2.14
C VAL A 113 -3.24 -7.34 1.16
N LEU A 114 -3.46 -6.71 0.00
CA LEU A 114 -4.07 -7.32 -1.16
C LEU A 114 -2.99 -7.72 -2.17
N ALA A 115 -3.10 -8.92 -2.72
CA ALA A 115 -2.22 -9.41 -3.77
C ALA A 115 -3.02 -10.03 -4.91
N ARG A 116 -2.77 -9.58 -6.14
CA ARG A 116 -3.43 -10.10 -7.34
C ARG A 116 -2.49 -11.04 -8.08
N ASP A 117 -2.90 -12.27 -8.30
CA ASP A 117 -2.07 -13.24 -9.04
C ASP A 117 -2.14 -13.03 -10.57
N LYS A 118 -1.35 -13.82 -11.30
CA LYS A 118 -1.32 -13.80 -12.78
C LYS A 118 -2.63 -14.27 -13.42
N ALA A 119 -3.42 -15.09 -12.73
CA ALA A 119 -4.75 -15.51 -13.18
C ALA A 119 -5.83 -14.44 -12.91
N GLY A 120 -5.45 -13.33 -12.25
CA GLY A 120 -6.35 -12.25 -11.90
C GLY A 120 -7.16 -12.51 -10.63
N THR A 121 -6.86 -13.56 -9.87
CA THR A 121 -7.49 -13.77 -8.55
C THR A 121 -6.94 -12.75 -7.57
N LEU A 122 -7.83 -12.07 -6.85
CA LEU A 122 -7.47 -11.19 -5.75
C LEU A 122 -7.45 -11.99 -4.44
N TRP A 123 -6.33 -11.92 -3.74
CA TRP A 123 -6.11 -12.53 -2.45
C TRP A 123 -5.91 -11.45 -1.40
N ARG A 124 -6.45 -11.68 -0.20
CA ARG A 124 -6.22 -10.88 1.00
C ARG A 124 -5.31 -11.62 1.95
N TYR A 125 -4.38 -10.90 2.54
CA TYR A 125 -3.48 -11.35 3.59
C TYR A 125 -3.68 -10.42 4.79
N ASN A 126 -4.24 -10.95 5.87
CA ASN A 126 -4.48 -10.11 7.04
C ASN A 126 -3.21 -9.89 7.83
N GLY A 127 -3.12 -8.72 8.46
CA GLY A 127 -2.13 -8.45 9.50
C GLY A 127 -2.28 -9.39 10.70
N THR A 128 -1.17 -9.61 11.39
CA THR A 128 -1.15 -10.33 12.68
C THR A 128 -0.96 -9.40 13.87
N GLY A 129 -0.60 -8.14 13.64
CA GLY A 129 -0.18 -7.21 14.70
C GLY A 129 1.19 -7.53 15.29
N THR A 130 1.97 -8.43 14.68
CA THR A 130 3.33 -8.79 15.16
C THR A 130 4.39 -8.65 14.05
N GLY A 131 4.05 -7.95 12.97
CA GLY A 131 4.90 -7.75 11.80
C GLY A 131 4.80 -8.88 10.78
N LEU A 132 3.85 -9.81 10.93
CA LEU A 132 3.63 -10.91 9.98
C LEU A 132 2.26 -10.81 9.31
N LEU A 133 2.10 -11.55 8.21
CA LEU A 133 0.83 -11.76 7.54
C LEU A 133 0.25 -13.13 7.91
N LYS A 134 -1.06 -13.28 7.88
CA LYS A 134 -1.77 -14.57 7.96
C LYS A 134 -1.74 -15.30 6.61
N GLU A 135 -2.35 -16.47 6.53
CA GLU A 135 -2.57 -17.17 5.26
C GLU A 135 -3.58 -16.42 4.38
N ARG A 136 -3.47 -16.64 3.07
CA ARG A 136 -4.27 -15.91 2.09
C ARG A 136 -5.73 -16.37 2.07
N VAL A 137 -6.63 -15.41 1.90
CA VAL A 137 -8.07 -15.64 1.66
C VAL A 137 -8.44 -15.12 0.29
N LYS A 138 -9.19 -15.89 -0.49
CA LYS A 138 -9.67 -15.47 -1.81
C LYS A 138 -10.75 -14.40 -1.64
N VAL A 139 -10.61 -13.27 -2.34
CA VAL A 139 -11.60 -12.19 -2.35
C VAL A 139 -12.43 -12.22 -3.64
N PHE A 140 -11.77 -12.28 -4.79
CA PHE A 140 -12.42 -12.27 -6.10
C PHE A 140 -11.69 -13.17 -7.09
N SER A 141 -12.46 -13.81 -7.98
CA SER A 141 -11.94 -14.42 -9.21
C SER A 141 -11.95 -13.40 -10.35
N GLY A 142 -10.96 -13.41 -11.24
CA GLY A 142 -10.95 -12.55 -12.43
C GLY A 142 -11.00 -11.05 -12.14
N TRP A 143 -10.50 -10.62 -10.98
CA TRP A 143 -10.57 -9.24 -10.54
C TRP A 143 -9.75 -8.33 -11.44
N GLY A 144 -10.38 -7.29 -11.98
CA GLY A 144 -9.65 -6.13 -12.49
C GLY A 144 -8.66 -6.40 -13.62
N GLY A 145 -9.04 -7.20 -14.62
CA GLY A 145 -8.20 -7.50 -15.80
C GLY A 145 -7.54 -6.27 -16.44
N SER A 146 -8.31 -5.19 -16.54
CA SER A 146 -7.87 -3.91 -17.12
C SER A 146 -7.22 -2.96 -16.12
N TYR A 147 -7.14 -3.29 -14.82
CA TYR A 147 -6.62 -2.36 -13.82
C TYR A 147 -5.12 -2.20 -13.93
N ASN A 148 -4.65 -0.99 -14.25
CA ASN A 148 -3.23 -0.68 -14.31
C ASN A 148 -2.73 -0.02 -13.02
N SER A 149 -3.60 0.57 -12.20
CA SER A 149 -3.27 1.14 -10.89
C SER A 149 -4.33 0.78 -9.84
N VAL A 150 -3.90 0.57 -8.60
CA VAL A 150 -4.73 0.19 -7.44
C VAL A 150 -4.09 0.82 -6.21
N VAL A 151 -4.88 1.49 -5.39
CA VAL A 151 -4.46 2.09 -4.12
C VAL A 151 -5.51 1.82 -3.04
N GLY A 152 -5.05 1.49 -1.83
CA GLY A 152 -5.86 1.62 -0.63
C GLY A 152 -5.88 3.09 -0.23
N VAL A 153 -7.07 3.64 0.00
CA VAL A 153 -7.25 5.10 0.20
C VAL A 153 -7.75 5.46 1.60
N GLY A 154 -7.86 4.47 2.48
CA GLY A 154 -8.57 4.64 3.74
C GLY A 154 -10.08 4.67 3.51
N ASP A 155 -10.83 5.12 4.51
CA ASP A 155 -12.28 5.34 4.41
C ASP A 155 -12.56 6.67 3.68
N ILE A 156 -12.90 6.60 2.39
CA ILE A 156 -13.31 7.76 1.61
C ILE A 156 -14.84 7.82 1.43
N THR A 157 -15.57 6.86 2.01
CA THR A 157 -17.03 6.84 2.02
C THR A 157 -17.61 7.43 3.29
N GLY A 158 -16.83 7.52 4.36
CA GLY A 158 -17.25 7.95 5.70
C GLY A 158 -17.98 6.86 6.48
N ASP A 159 -17.86 5.59 6.09
CA ASP A 159 -18.60 4.48 6.70
C ASP A 159 -17.78 3.67 7.74
N GLY A 160 -16.57 4.15 8.02
CA GLY A 160 -15.63 3.57 8.97
C GLY A 160 -14.80 2.41 8.40
N LYS A 161 -14.83 2.14 7.09
CA LYS A 161 -14.13 0.99 6.49
C LYS A 161 -13.21 1.44 5.37
N ASN A 162 -12.07 0.78 5.26
CA ASN A 162 -11.09 1.11 4.24
C ASN A 162 -11.55 0.70 2.83
N ASP A 163 -11.44 1.64 1.91
CA ASP A 163 -11.84 1.53 0.52
C ASP A 163 -10.65 1.36 -0.42
N LEU A 164 -10.95 0.98 -1.67
CA LEU A 164 -9.98 1.00 -2.76
C LEU A 164 -10.37 2.01 -3.84
N VAL A 165 -9.36 2.62 -4.45
CA VAL A 165 -9.48 3.29 -5.74
C VAL A 165 -8.63 2.56 -6.78
N VAL A 166 -9.23 2.31 -7.94
CA VAL A 166 -8.57 1.61 -9.05
C VAL A 166 -8.69 2.41 -10.34
N ARG A 167 -7.67 2.31 -11.18
CA ARG A 167 -7.68 2.86 -12.55
C ARG A 167 -7.55 1.75 -13.56
N ASP A 168 -8.40 1.79 -14.59
CA ASP A 168 -8.25 0.92 -15.75
C ASP A 168 -7.32 1.49 -16.83
N THR A 169 -6.94 0.66 -17.80
CA THR A 169 -6.07 1.04 -18.92
C THR A 169 -6.66 2.15 -19.81
N SER A 170 -7.97 2.37 -19.77
CA SER A 170 -8.65 3.45 -20.49
C SER A 170 -8.73 4.75 -19.68
N GLY A 171 -8.18 4.78 -18.46
CA GLY A 171 -8.18 5.96 -17.60
C GLY A 171 -9.49 6.21 -16.86
N ASN A 172 -10.38 5.22 -16.76
CA ASN A 172 -11.52 5.31 -15.85
C ASN A 172 -11.07 5.02 -14.42
N LEU A 173 -11.58 5.80 -13.48
CA LEU A 173 -11.43 5.55 -12.06
C LEU A 173 -12.68 4.88 -11.50
N TYR A 174 -12.46 3.90 -10.63
CA TYR A 174 -13.51 3.26 -9.87
C TYR A 174 -13.14 3.22 -8.39
N ARG A 175 -14.13 3.46 -7.54
CA ARG A 175 -14.09 3.16 -6.11
C ARG A 175 -14.63 1.74 -5.88
N GLN A 176 -14.07 1.03 -4.92
CA GLN A 176 -14.64 -0.21 -4.38
C GLN A 176 -14.76 -0.07 -2.87
N ASP A 177 -16.00 -0.06 -2.40
CA ASP A 177 -16.33 0.24 -1.02
C ASP A 177 -15.99 -0.97 -0.13
N GLY A 178 -15.28 -0.72 0.97
CA GLY A 178 -14.93 -1.74 1.95
C GLY A 178 -16.17 -2.25 2.69
N LYS A 179 -16.21 -3.55 3.01
CA LYS A 179 -17.28 -4.13 3.84
C LYS A 179 -16.89 -4.36 5.30
N GLY A 180 -15.65 -4.04 5.69
CA GLY A 180 -15.16 -4.17 7.06
C GLY A 180 -14.97 -5.62 7.52
N ASN A 181 -15.12 -6.59 6.62
CA ASN A 181 -14.89 -8.02 6.86
C ASN A 181 -13.82 -8.59 5.90
N GLY A 182 -13.02 -7.71 5.31
CA GLY A 182 -12.00 -8.03 4.32
C GLY A 182 -12.53 -8.33 2.92
N SER A 183 -13.75 -7.90 2.59
CA SER A 183 -14.33 -7.98 1.24
C SER A 183 -14.80 -6.61 0.77
N PHE A 184 -15.16 -6.50 -0.52
CA PHE A 184 -15.55 -5.25 -1.16
C PHE A 184 -16.93 -5.35 -1.81
N GLY A 185 -17.57 -4.20 -1.98
CA GLY A 185 -18.75 -4.02 -2.81
C GLY A 185 -18.43 -4.06 -4.31
N SER A 186 -19.49 -3.92 -5.11
CA SER A 186 -19.34 -3.67 -6.55
C SER A 186 -18.62 -2.36 -6.78
N ARG A 187 -17.82 -2.28 -7.84
CA ARG A 187 -17.12 -1.05 -8.20
C ARG A 187 -18.11 0.04 -8.64
N VAL A 188 -17.82 1.29 -8.27
CA VAL A 188 -18.55 2.49 -8.70
C VAL A 188 -17.61 3.36 -9.53
N LYS A 189 -17.99 3.76 -10.74
CA LYS A 189 -17.17 4.67 -11.56
C LYS A 189 -17.23 6.06 -10.94
N ILE A 190 -16.07 6.64 -10.63
CA ILE A 190 -15.93 7.96 -9.99
C ILE A 190 -15.18 8.97 -10.87
N GLY A 191 -14.67 8.56 -12.03
CA GLY A 191 -14.00 9.47 -12.95
C GLY A 191 -13.55 8.83 -14.25
N SER A 192 -13.05 9.67 -15.16
CA SER A 192 -12.45 9.31 -16.45
C SER A 192 -11.35 10.31 -16.83
N GLY A 193 -10.54 9.99 -17.84
CA GLY A 193 -9.46 10.89 -18.30
C GLY A 193 -8.16 10.74 -17.52
N TRP A 194 -8.04 9.75 -16.64
CA TRP A 194 -6.88 9.59 -15.76
C TRP A 194 -5.67 8.93 -16.41
N GLN A 195 -5.74 8.57 -17.69
CA GLN A 195 -4.63 7.93 -18.43
C GLN A 195 -3.39 8.83 -18.58
N GLY A 196 -3.56 10.15 -18.44
CA GLY A 196 -2.44 11.11 -18.45
C GLY A 196 -1.53 11.07 -17.22
N TYR A 197 -2.02 10.54 -16.09
CA TYR A 197 -1.24 10.43 -14.85
C TYR A 197 -0.38 9.16 -14.84
N ARG A 198 0.81 9.20 -14.24
CA ARG A 198 1.69 8.01 -14.19
C ARG A 198 1.34 7.03 -13.08
N GLY A 199 0.76 7.51 -11.98
CA GLY A 199 0.37 6.69 -10.84
C GLY A 199 -0.84 7.26 -10.11
N LEU A 200 -1.38 6.44 -9.20
CA LEU A 200 -2.28 6.82 -8.13
C LEU A 200 -1.55 6.57 -6.81
N PHE A 201 -1.70 7.45 -5.84
CA PHE A 201 -1.11 7.36 -4.50
C PHE A 201 -1.92 8.22 -3.53
#